data_AF-A0A9W6LQR5-F1
#
_entry.id   AF-A0A9W6LQR5-F1
#
_cell.length_a   1.000
_cell.length_b   1.000
_cell.length_c   1.000
_cell.angle_alpha   90.00
_cell.angle_beta   90.00
_cell.angle_gamma   90.00
#
_symmetry.space_group_name_H-M   'P 1'
#
loop_
_entity.id
_entity.type
_entity.pdbx_description
1 polymer ?
#
loop_
_entity_poly.entity_id
_entity_poly.type
_entity_poly.pdbx_seq_one_letter_code
_entity_poly.pdbx_strand_id
1 'polypeptide(L)'
;MKKILLLAALAAGAWLAQAQTSEAVVCARGYYRAGCVGPYGGAAVRGPYGGYAVRGPYGGAAVGGPRGGVVRGPYGGTAVYRRW
;
A
#
# COMPACT_ATOMS: atom_id res chain seq x y z
N MET A 1 34.75 17.78 23.79
CA MET A 1 34.93 17.20 22.45
C MET A 1 34.21 15.85 22.27
N LYS A 2 34.46 14.82 23.09
CA LYS A 2 33.74 13.53 23.02
C LYS A 2 32.20 13.61 23.11
N LYS A 3 31.67 14.52 23.96
CA LYS A 3 30.22 14.74 24.10
C LYS A 3 29.58 15.35 22.84
N ILE A 4 30.32 16.19 22.12
CA ILE A 4 29.86 16.82 20.87
C ILE A 4 29.77 15.76 19.75
N LEU A 5 30.76 14.85 19.69
CA LEU A 5 30.73 13.72 18.74
C LEU A 5 29.58 12.75 19.00
N LEU A 6 29.26 12.47 20.27
CA LEU A 6 28.11 11.63 20.63
C LEU A 6 26.77 12.26 20.24
N LEU A 7 26.62 13.57 20.45
CA LEU A 7 25.41 14.29 20.06
C LEU A 7 25.24 14.37 18.54
N ALA A 8 26.34 14.58 17.79
CA ALA A 8 26.30 14.59 16.33
C ALA A 8 25.93 13.21 15.75
N ALA A 9 26.44 12.12 16.33
CA ALA A 9 26.10 10.76 15.91
C ALA A 9 24.63 10.41 16.19
N LEU A 10 24.10 10.80 17.36
CA LEU A 10 22.68 10.63 17.70
C LEU A 10 21.77 11.45 16.80
N ALA A 11 22.15 12.69 16.49
CA ALA A 11 21.41 13.53 15.56
C ALA A 11 21.41 12.91 14.15
N ALA A 12 22.56 12.49 13.63
CA ALA A 12 22.65 11.83 12.32
C ALA A 12 21.85 10.52 12.26
N GLY A 13 21.89 9.71 13.33
CA GLY A 13 21.10 8.48 13.45
C GLY A 13 19.59 8.76 13.50
N ALA A 14 19.17 9.83 14.16
CA ALA A 14 17.78 10.27 14.16
C ALA A 14 17.33 10.71 12.77
N TRP A 15 18.10 11.55 12.07
CA TRP A 15 17.77 11.99 10.70
C TRP A 15 17.61 10.84 9.71
N LEU A 16 18.43 9.79 9.82
CA LEU A 16 18.32 8.59 8.98
C LEU A 16 17.09 7.73 9.33
N ALA A 17 16.58 7.79 10.55
CA ALA A 17 15.40 7.05 10.98
C ALA A 17 14.07 7.64 10.46
N GLN A 18 14.05 8.91 10.04
CA GLN A 18 12.86 9.55 9.46
C GLN A 18 12.64 9.22 7.96
N ALA A 19 13.53 8.47 7.32
CA ALA A 19 13.51 8.28 5.86
C ALA A 19 12.37 7.38 5.30
N GLN A 20 11.41 6.91 6.11
CA GLN A 20 10.42 5.91 5.66
C GLN A 20 8.95 6.15 6.00
N THR A 21 8.54 7.36 6.39
CA THR A 21 7.11 7.70 6.45
C THR A 21 6.74 8.54 5.24
N SER A 22 6.73 7.94 4.05
CA SER A 22 5.88 8.45 2.98
C SER A 22 4.43 8.27 3.45
N GLU A 23 3.86 9.31 4.04
CA GLU A 23 2.51 9.41 4.61
C GLU A 23 1.39 9.06 3.60
N ALA A 24 1.74 8.91 2.32
CA ALA A 24 0.85 8.48 1.25
C ALA A 24 0.70 6.94 1.12
N VAL A 25 1.49 6.11 1.83
CA VAL A 25 1.47 4.65 1.68
C VAL A 25 1.70 4.00 3.05
N VAL A 26 0.64 3.84 3.85
CA VAL A 26 0.75 3.03 5.08
C VAL A 26 0.79 1.56 4.68
N CYS A 27 2.00 1.05 4.45
CA CYS A 27 2.27 -0.37 4.23
C CYS A 27 2.08 -1.13 5.54
N ALA A 28 0.92 -1.76 5.73
CA ALA A 28 0.69 -2.61 6.90
C ALA A 28 1.57 -3.87 6.79
N ARG A 29 2.71 -3.95 7.49
CA ARG A 29 3.57 -5.16 7.52
C ARG A 29 2.87 -6.29 8.29
N GLY A 30 2.48 -7.36 7.60
CA GLY A 30 1.93 -8.58 8.22
C GLY A 30 1.83 -9.73 7.23
N TYR A 31 1.69 -10.98 7.73
CA TYR A 31 1.71 -12.24 6.96
C TYR A 31 0.70 -12.32 5.79
N TYR A 32 -0.28 -11.40 5.75
CA TYR A 32 -1.28 -11.27 4.69
C TYR A 32 -1.31 -9.92 3.96
N ARG A 33 -0.37 -9.00 4.22
CA ARG A 33 -0.50 -7.59 3.79
C ARG A 33 0.82 -7.03 3.25
N ALA A 34 1.05 -7.14 1.94
CA ALA A 34 1.67 -6.04 1.22
C ALA A 34 0.50 -5.13 0.78
N GLY A 35 -0.09 -4.46 1.76
CA GLY A 35 -1.27 -3.65 1.58
C GLY A 35 -0.91 -2.18 1.76
N CYS A 36 -1.18 -1.37 0.75
CA CYS A 36 -0.88 0.06 0.76
C CYS A 36 -2.19 0.85 0.86
N VAL A 37 -2.30 1.74 1.84
CA VAL A 37 -3.37 2.74 1.90
C VAL A 37 -2.84 4.04 1.31
N GLY A 38 -3.46 4.47 0.21
CA GLY A 38 -3.18 5.69 -0.54
C GLY A 38 -3.93 6.92 0.00
N PRO A 39 -3.57 8.13 -0.46
CA PRO A 39 -4.33 9.34 -0.17
C PRO A 39 -5.81 9.19 -0.58
N TYR A 40 -6.69 9.88 0.15
CA TYR A 40 -8.15 9.82 -0.04
C TYR A 40 -8.78 8.43 0.24
N GLY A 41 -8.08 7.55 0.97
CA GLY A 41 -8.62 6.26 1.43
C GLY A 41 -8.59 5.14 0.39
N GLY A 42 -7.83 5.31 -0.70
CA GLY A 42 -7.56 4.22 -1.64
C GLY A 42 -6.78 3.09 -0.97
N ALA A 43 -7.02 1.84 -1.35
CA ALA A 43 -6.31 0.70 -0.78
C ALA A 43 -6.03 -0.37 -1.84
N ALA A 44 -4.87 -1.01 -1.77
CA ALA A 44 -4.51 -2.15 -2.61
C ALA A 44 -3.89 -3.25 -1.74
N VAL A 45 -4.23 -4.51 -2.01
CA VAL A 45 -3.66 -5.69 -1.35
C VAL A 45 -3.38 -6.77 -2.38
N ARG A 46 -2.24 -7.46 -2.23
CA ARG A 46 -1.91 -8.67 -3.00
C ARG A 46 -2.04 -9.91 -2.13
N GLY A 47 -2.78 -10.90 -2.62
CA GLY A 47 -2.94 -12.20 -1.98
C GLY A 47 -1.77 -13.16 -2.28
N PRO A 48 -1.60 -14.21 -1.46
CA PRO A 48 -0.47 -15.15 -1.59
C PRO A 48 -0.47 -15.92 -2.91
N TYR A 49 -1.65 -16.18 -3.48
CA TYR A 49 -1.80 -16.95 -4.73
C TYR A 49 -1.93 -16.07 -5.98
N GLY A 50 -1.31 -14.88 -5.98
CA GLY A 50 -1.29 -13.97 -7.13
C GLY A 50 -2.60 -13.21 -7.37
N GLY A 51 -3.55 -13.28 -6.43
CA GLY A 51 -4.74 -12.44 -6.43
C GLY A 51 -4.44 -11.01 -5.98
N TYR A 52 -5.34 -10.09 -6.30
CA TYR A 52 -5.29 -8.71 -5.85
C TYR A 52 -6.70 -8.18 -5.54
N ALA A 53 -6.76 -7.20 -4.64
CA ALA A 53 -7.94 -6.41 -4.36
C ALA A 53 -7.54 -4.93 -4.27
N VAL A 54 -8.29 -4.07 -4.95
CA VAL A 54 -8.08 -2.62 -4.98
C VAL A 54 -9.41 -1.92 -4.73
N ARG A 55 -9.38 -0.86 -3.92
CA ARG A 55 -10.47 0.09 -3.74
C ARG A 55 -9.94 1.49 -4.04
N GLY A 56 -10.58 2.16 -4.98
CA GLY A 56 -10.31 3.56 -5.29
C GLY A 56 -11.01 4.51 -4.31
N PRO A 57 -10.51 5.74 -4.16
CA PRO A 57 -11.06 6.73 -3.24
C PRO A 57 -12.51 7.13 -3.58
N TYR A 58 -12.86 7.12 -4.88
CA TYR A 58 -14.20 7.48 -5.37
C TYR A 58 -15.16 6.29 -5.47
N GLY A 59 -14.92 5.21 -4.73
CA GLY A 59 -15.85 4.06 -4.63
C GLY A 59 -15.72 3.00 -5.72
N GLY A 60 -14.82 3.19 -6.70
CA GLY A 60 -14.43 2.13 -7.64
C GLY A 60 -13.67 1.00 -6.93
N ALA A 61 -13.78 -0.23 -7.45
CA ALA A 61 -13.08 -1.38 -6.88
C ALA A 61 -12.72 -2.40 -7.96
N ALA A 62 -11.65 -3.16 -7.73
CA ALA A 62 -11.25 -4.26 -8.59
C ALA A 62 -10.76 -5.43 -7.74
N VAL A 63 -11.21 -6.64 -8.05
CA VAL A 63 -10.69 -7.88 -7.46
C VAL A 63 -10.34 -8.80 -8.61
N GLY A 64 -9.12 -9.31 -8.62
CA GLY A 64 -8.67 -10.19 -9.68
C GLY A 64 -7.77 -11.29 -9.16
N GLY A 65 -7.71 -12.39 -9.89
CA GLY A 65 -6.87 -13.52 -9.59
C GLY A 65 -6.56 -14.35 -10.83
N PRO A 66 -5.91 -15.51 -10.64
CA PRO A 66 -5.39 -16.30 -11.75
C PRO A 66 -6.43 -16.71 -12.80
N ARG A 67 -7.70 -16.86 -12.40
CA ARG A 67 -8.79 -17.37 -13.25
C ARG A 67 -9.71 -16.28 -13.79
N GLY A 68 -9.53 -15.01 -13.39
CA GLY A 68 -10.45 -13.93 -13.75
C GLY A 68 -10.58 -12.89 -12.66
N GLY A 69 -11.54 -11.98 -12.84
CA GLY A 69 -11.76 -10.89 -11.90
C GLY A 69 -13.03 -10.09 -12.18
N VAL A 70 -13.28 -9.14 -11.28
CA VAL A 70 -14.42 -8.23 -11.30
C VAL A 70 -13.91 -6.81 -11.08
N VAL A 71 -14.44 -5.87 -11.86
CA VAL A 71 -14.15 -4.44 -11.75
C VAL A 71 -15.47 -3.68 -11.64
N ARG A 72 -15.55 -2.73 -10.71
CA ARG A 72 -16.66 -1.79 -10.54
C ARG A 72 -16.15 -0.36 -10.67
N GLY A 73 -16.77 0.40 -11.57
CA GLY A 73 -16.48 1.81 -11.75
C GLY A 73 -17.04 2.68 -10.62
N PRO A 74 -16.48 3.89 -10.40
CA PRO A 74 -16.97 4.83 -9.37
C PRO A 74 -18.40 5.34 -9.65
N TYR A 75 -18.77 5.46 -10.93
CA TYR A 75 -20.09 5.97 -11.36
C TYR A 75 -21.12 4.85 -11.62
N GLY A 76 -20.85 3.63 -11.15
CA GLY A 76 -21.65 2.45 -11.51
C GLY A 76 -21.13 1.76 -12.77
N GLY A 77 -21.53 0.50 -12.94
CA GLY A 77 -21.02 -0.41 -13.96
C GLY A 77 -20.09 -1.47 -13.38
N THR A 78 -20.37 -2.73 -13.71
CA THR A 78 -19.58 -3.89 -13.28
C THR A 78 -19.15 -4.70 -14.49
N ALA A 79 -17.85 -4.97 -14.61
CA ALA A 79 -17.28 -5.84 -15.62
C ALA A 79 -16.72 -7.08 -14.93
N VAL A 80 -17.04 -8.26 -15.47
CA VAL A 80 -16.50 -9.54 -15.03
C VAL A 80 -15.73 -10.13 -16.20
N TYR A 81 -14.52 -10.62 -15.96
CA TYR A 81 -13.73 -11.30 -16.97
C TYR A 81 -13.21 -12.63 -16.44
N ARG A 82 -12.99 -13.58 -17.37
CA ARG A 82 -12.26 -14.82 -17.10
C ARG A 82 -11.00 -14.87 -17.94
N ARG A 83 -9.97 -15.53 -17.39
CA ARG A 83 -8.74 -15.83 -18.12
C ARG A 83 -8.84 -17.28 -18.61
N TRP A 84 -8.75 -17.47 -19.93
CA TRP A 84 -8.82 -18.77 -20.60
C TRP A 84 -7.53 -19.56 -20.39
#